data_AF-A0A1G0QT40-F1
#
_entry.id   AF-A0A1G0QT40-F1
#
_cell.length_a   1.000
_cell.length_b   1.000
_cell.length_c   1.000
_cell.angle_alpha   90.00
_cell.angle_beta   90.00
_cell.angle_gamma   90.00
#
_symmetry.space_group_name_H-M   'P 1'
#
loop_
_entity.id
_entity.type
_entity.pdbx_description
1 polymer ?
#
loop_
_entity_poly.entity_id
_entity_poly.type
_entity_poly.pdbx_seq_one_letter_code
_entity_poly.pdbx_strand_id
1 'polypeptide(L)'
;MKPSEKSIKKNDDILENFNIKQIEINRKEAADVKSCFTTQAHQTLIASAAILGIGVNLMQSLSSNYYFLALAAFLTIVLCQTTIHVGCHKYNTANRTTAFQIHLARVIDYDENNKNGEKLALELRRIDWEEAMFAWRIVQPVIFEYFYKKNIFGFCFKRFKLPKWIISNKYKMFVDNIKKYPWYDSRELLKEHNLSKYKENKGNPDICNQNKSVIANFYPGTYLRRMLMQLYIVTLIGLILFLYSSKKILPTNFSGSINELYILSITFIVVVFSICSSLNSWWRCRILESGLLSIQTSAFVWRVVCISHLTAKLNAIIANRKANSNNQIYNGYTVQLAKIASSGLFNELHKIHRWLNKKEKYILKNLNNKQ
;
A
#
# COMPACT_ATOMS: atom_id res chain seq x y z
N MET A 1 26.27 -38.69 13.13
CA MET A 1 25.05 -38.84 13.95
C MET A 1 23.90 -38.17 13.22
N LYS A 2 22.90 -38.92 12.74
CA LYS A 2 21.67 -38.31 12.19
C LYS A 2 20.88 -37.71 13.37
N PRO A 3 20.41 -36.45 13.29
CA PRO A 3 19.52 -35.90 14.32
C PRO A 3 18.31 -36.82 14.46
N SER A 4 17.95 -37.17 15.70
CA SER A 4 16.80 -38.03 15.97
C SER A 4 15.52 -37.40 15.41
N GLU A 5 14.63 -38.17 14.80
CA GLU A 5 13.36 -37.65 14.25
C GLU A 5 12.53 -36.87 15.28
N LYS A 6 12.66 -37.20 16.58
CA LYS A 6 12.04 -36.47 17.69
C LYS A 6 12.54 -35.03 17.84
N SER A 7 13.80 -34.74 17.54
CA SER A 7 14.35 -33.37 17.64
C SER A 7 13.96 -32.49 16.45
N ILE A 8 13.66 -33.10 15.29
CA ILE A 8 13.20 -32.37 14.11
C ILE A 8 11.74 -31.93 14.31
N LYS A 9 10.85 -32.86 14.69
CA LYS A 9 9.43 -32.54 14.99
C LYS A 9 9.28 -31.43 16.03
N LYS A 10 10.05 -31.48 17.12
CA LYS A 10 9.99 -30.45 18.18
C LYS A 10 10.37 -29.05 17.67
N ASN A 11 11.30 -28.95 16.73
CA ASN A 11 11.72 -27.65 16.17
C ASN A 11 10.68 -27.09 15.19
N ASP A 12 10.01 -27.96 14.44
CA ASP A 12 8.94 -27.56 13.51
C ASP A 12 7.71 -27.06 14.28
N ASP A 13 7.31 -27.74 15.36
CA ASP A 13 6.21 -27.31 16.24
C ASP A 13 6.49 -25.92 16.88
N ILE A 14 7.75 -25.66 17.27
CA ILE A 14 8.15 -24.35 17.84
C ILE A 14 8.06 -23.26 16.77
N LEU A 15 8.54 -23.54 15.56
CA LEU A 15 8.52 -22.59 14.45
C LEU A 15 7.09 -22.28 14.00
N GLU A 16 6.21 -23.28 13.97
CA GLU A 16 4.81 -23.12 13.64
C GLU A 16 4.10 -22.23 14.68
N ASN A 17 4.28 -22.52 15.98
CA ASN A 17 3.74 -21.71 17.06
C ASN A 17 4.23 -20.26 17.02
N PHE A 18 5.51 -20.05 16.72
CA PHE A 18 6.08 -18.70 16.55
C PHE A 18 5.44 -17.96 15.37
N ASN A 19 5.28 -18.63 14.23
CA ASN A 19 4.66 -18.04 13.04
C ASN A 19 3.18 -17.69 13.27
N ILE A 20 2.43 -18.56 13.94
CA ILE A 20 1.03 -18.29 14.31
C ILE A 20 0.95 -17.04 15.19
N LYS A 21 1.78 -16.97 16.23
CA LYS A 21 1.83 -15.80 17.12
C LYS A 21 2.20 -14.52 16.36
N GLN A 22 3.16 -14.58 15.45
CA GLN A 22 3.53 -13.42 14.62
C GLN A 22 2.38 -12.99 13.69
N ILE A 23 1.66 -13.95 13.09
CA ILE A 23 0.48 -13.68 12.27
C ILE A 23 -0.60 -12.97 13.11
N GLU A 24 -0.87 -13.43 14.32
CA GLU A 24 -1.84 -12.81 15.24
C GLU A 24 -1.45 -11.39 15.63
N ILE A 25 -0.18 -11.16 16.01
CA ILE A 25 0.34 -9.82 16.33
C ILE A 25 0.14 -8.89 15.13
N ASN A 26 0.53 -9.34 13.93
CA ASN A 26 0.38 -8.58 12.70
C ASN A 26 -1.11 -8.30 12.37
N ARG A 27 -2.02 -9.23 12.70
CA ARG A 27 -3.48 -9.07 12.47
C ARG A 27 -4.03 -8.00 13.40
N LYS A 28 -3.64 -8.05 14.67
CA LYS A 28 -4.00 -7.06 15.67
C LYS A 28 -3.50 -5.68 15.26
N GLU A 29 -2.22 -5.55 14.87
CA GLU A 29 -1.65 -4.28 14.39
C GLU A 29 -2.44 -3.73 13.19
N ALA A 30 -2.73 -4.57 12.18
CA ALA A 30 -3.50 -4.15 11.01
C ALA A 30 -4.93 -3.73 11.36
N ALA A 31 -5.57 -4.38 12.32
CA ALA A 31 -6.90 -4.03 12.82
C ALA A 31 -6.88 -2.72 13.61
N ASP A 32 -5.90 -2.53 14.50
CA ASP A 32 -5.71 -1.34 15.31
C ASP A 32 -5.47 -0.11 14.42
N VAL A 33 -4.67 -0.25 13.36
CA VAL A 33 -4.43 0.82 12.39
C VAL A 33 -5.70 1.24 11.65
N LYS A 34 -6.55 0.27 11.25
CA LYS A 34 -7.85 0.53 10.61
C LYS A 34 -8.85 1.15 11.56
N SER A 35 -8.91 0.66 12.79
CA SER A 35 -9.76 1.20 13.86
C SER A 35 -9.38 2.65 14.17
N CYS A 36 -8.09 2.92 14.34
CA CYS A 36 -7.58 4.27 14.59
C CYS A 36 -7.94 5.25 13.47
N PHE A 37 -7.80 4.86 12.20
CA PHE A 37 -8.27 5.71 11.08
C PHE A 37 -9.78 5.94 11.14
N THR A 38 -10.55 4.89 11.42
CA THR A 38 -12.01 4.98 11.49
C THR A 38 -12.45 5.99 12.55
N THR A 39 -11.89 5.90 13.74
CA THR A 39 -12.16 6.84 14.83
C THR A 39 -11.77 8.26 14.42
N GLN A 40 -10.58 8.44 13.85
CA GLN A 40 -10.11 9.75 13.40
C GLN A 40 -11.02 10.35 12.31
N ALA A 41 -11.48 9.54 11.36
CA ALA A 41 -12.39 9.99 10.31
C ALA A 41 -13.75 10.45 10.87
N HIS A 42 -14.34 9.69 11.81
CA HIS A 42 -15.58 10.10 12.47
C HIS A 42 -15.41 11.38 13.30
N GLN A 43 -14.32 11.48 14.07
CA GLN A 43 -13.99 12.68 14.83
C GLN A 43 -13.83 13.89 13.91
N THR A 44 -13.16 13.72 12.76
CA THR A 44 -13.03 14.77 11.74
C THR A 44 -14.38 15.19 11.18
N LEU A 45 -15.29 14.25 10.90
CA LEU A 45 -16.64 14.57 10.41
C LEU A 45 -17.44 15.38 11.43
N ILE A 46 -17.41 14.97 12.71
CA ILE A 46 -18.08 15.68 13.81
C ILE A 46 -17.49 17.08 14.00
N ALA A 47 -16.16 17.18 14.06
CA ALA A 47 -15.46 18.45 14.19
C ALA A 47 -15.76 19.40 13.01
N SER A 48 -15.80 18.86 11.79
CA SER A 48 -16.16 19.63 10.59
C SER A 48 -17.58 20.19 10.67
N ALA A 49 -18.54 19.38 11.13
CA ALA A 49 -19.92 19.83 11.33
C ALA A 49 -20.00 20.94 12.39
N ALA A 50 -19.28 20.79 13.51
CA ALA A 50 -19.22 21.79 14.57
C ALA A 50 -18.58 23.12 14.08
N ILE A 51 -17.46 23.04 13.36
CA ILE A 51 -16.76 24.21 12.80
C ILE A 51 -17.68 24.97 11.84
N LEU A 52 -18.35 24.27 10.92
CA LEU A 52 -19.29 24.88 9.99
C LEU A 52 -20.49 25.49 10.72
N GLY A 53 -21.05 24.80 11.71
CA GLY A 53 -22.16 25.30 12.53
C GLY A 53 -21.82 26.60 13.25
N ILE A 54 -20.64 26.66 13.89
CA ILE A 54 -20.12 27.89 14.51
C ILE A 54 -19.95 29.00 13.47
N GLY A 55 -19.37 28.69 12.31
CA GLY A 55 -19.20 29.65 11.22
C GLY A 55 -20.51 30.25 10.73
N VAL A 56 -21.56 29.43 10.58
CA VAL A 56 -22.91 29.88 10.20
C VAL A 56 -23.53 30.76 11.30
N ASN A 57 -23.44 30.35 12.57
CA ASN A 57 -23.98 31.10 13.69
C ASN A 57 -23.32 32.49 13.83
N LEU A 58 -21.98 32.55 13.70
CA LEU A 58 -21.25 33.82 13.72
C LEU A 58 -21.60 34.72 12.54
N MET A 59 -21.76 34.14 11.34
CA MET A 59 -22.21 34.89 10.16
C MET A 59 -23.58 35.54 10.40
N GLN A 60 -24.53 34.80 11.00
CA GLN A 60 -25.87 35.32 11.31
C GLN A 60 -25.83 36.38 12.41
N SER A 61 -25.00 36.19 13.44
CA SER A 61 -24.95 37.06 14.62
C SER A 61 -24.25 38.40 14.35
N LEU A 62 -23.22 38.41 13.51
CA LEU A 62 -22.38 39.58 13.22
C LEU A 62 -22.75 40.25 11.90
N SER A 63 -24.04 40.55 11.71
CA SER A 63 -24.55 41.31 10.56
C SER A 63 -24.17 40.75 9.19
N SER A 64 -24.36 39.44 8.97
CA SER A 64 -24.03 38.78 7.69
C SER A 64 -22.56 38.89 7.29
N ASN A 65 -21.65 38.82 8.26
CA ASN A 65 -20.22 38.78 7.99
C ASN A 65 -19.81 37.39 7.44
N TYR A 66 -19.73 37.28 6.11
CA TYR A 66 -19.37 36.05 5.40
C TYR A 66 -17.90 35.60 5.57
N TYR A 67 -17.02 36.43 6.15
CA TYR A 67 -15.62 36.06 6.39
C TYR A 67 -15.52 34.86 7.36
N PHE A 68 -16.38 34.80 8.38
CA PHE A 68 -16.39 33.68 9.34
C PHE A 68 -16.81 32.36 8.69
N LEU A 69 -17.81 32.39 7.80
CA LEU A 69 -18.23 31.20 7.05
C LEU A 69 -17.14 30.74 6.08
N ALA A 70 -16.48 31.67 5.39
CA ALA A 70 -15.33 31.36 4.53
C ALA A 70 -14.19 30.69 5.32
N LEU A 71 -13.84 31.24 6.50
CA LEU A 71 -12.80 30.67 7.35
C LEU A 71 -13.17 29.26 7.86
N ALA A 72 -14.38 29.08 8.37
CA ALA A 72 -14.88 27.78 8.83
C ALA A 72 -14.88 26.73 7.71
N ALA A 73 -15.32 27.12 6.52
CA ALA A 73 -15.30 26.28 5.34
C ALA A 73 -13.87 25.88 4.93
N PHE A 74 -12.93 26.83 4.93
CA PHE A 74 -11.51 26.56 4.66
C PHE A 74 -10.91 25.58 5.66
N LEU A 75 -11.12 25.79 6.96
CA LEU A 75 -10.62 24.89 8.01
C LEU A 75 -11.18 23.47 7.85
N THR A 76 -12.45 23.35 7.51
CA THR A 76 -13.12 22.06 7.22
C THR A 76 -12.46 21.34 6.05
N ILE A 77 -12.18 22.04 4.95
CA ILE A 77 -11.48 21.50 3.78
C ILE A 77 -10.10 20.95 4.18
N VAL A 78 -9.31 21.73 4.91
CA VAL A 78 -7.96 21.34 5.36
C VAL A 78 -8.02 20.13 6.29
N LEU A 79 -8.94 20.12 7.26
CA LEU A 79 -9.10 19.04 8.21
C LEU A 79 -9.51 17.71 7.52
N CYS A 80 -10.47 17.77 6.60
CA CYS A 80 -10.89 16.59 5.85
C CYS A 80 -9.76 16.06 4.96
N GLN A 81 -9.05 16.94 4.24
CA GLN A 81 -7.97 16.51 3.35
C GLN A 81 -6.77 15.93 4.09
N THR A 82 -6.37 16.50 5.22
CA THR A 82 -5.31 15.94 6.06
C THR A 82 -5.70 14.55 6.58
N THR A 83 -6.94 14.38 7.03
CA THR A 83 -7.48 13.08 7.46
C THR A 83 -7.48 12.05 6.33
N ILE A 84 -7.84 12.45 5.11
CA ILE A 84 -7.76 11.59 3.91
C ILE A 84 -6.32 11.12 3.66
N HIS A 85 -5.32 12.03 3.75
CA HIS A 85 -3.91 11.68 3.55
C HIS A 85 -3.40 10.70 4.61
N VAL A 86 -3.72 10.96 5.88
CA VAL A 86 -3.39 10.06 6.99
C VAL A 86 -4.06 8.70 6.80
N GLY A 87 -5.32 8.68 6.36
CA GLY A 87 -6.05 7.46 6.04
C GLY A 87 -5.38 6.60 4.98
N CYS A 88 -4.97 7.21 3.86
CA CYS A 88 -4.24 6.50 2.81
C CYS A 88 -2.93 5.89 3.35
N HIS A 89 -2.19 6.62 4.19
CA HIS A 89 -0.95 6.13 4.79
C HIS A 89 -1.21 4.96 5.76
N LYS A 90 -2.19 5.09 6.67
CA LYS A 90 -2.58 4.02 7.60
C LYS A 90 -3.05 2.76 6.86
N TYR A 91 -3.85 2.90 5.80
CA TYR A 91 -4.29 1.77 4.99
C TYR A 91 -3.15 1.11 4.22
N ASN A 92 -2.16 1.87 3.75
CA ASN A 92 -0.98 1.29 3.15
C ASN A 92 -0.24 0.37 4.13
N THR A 93 -0.03 0.84 5.36
CA THR A 93 0.59 0.04 6.43
C THR A 93 -0.22 -1.21 6.70
N ALA A 94 -1.54 -1.08 6.90
CA ALA A 94 -2.41 -2.22 7.16
C ALA A 94 -2.41 -3.23 6.01
N ASN A 95 -2.47 -2.76 4.75
CA ASN A 95 -2.41 -3.61 3.56
C ASN A 95 -1.08 -4.34 3.47
N ARG A 96 0.04 -3.66 3.71
CA ARG A 96 1.38 -4.26 3.71
C ARG A 96 1.50 -5.36 4.76
N THR A 97 1.11 -5.10 6.00
CA THR A 97 1.16 -6.08 7.10
C THR A 97 0.26 -7.28 6.79
N THR A 98 -0.95 -7.01 6.30
CA THR A 98 -1.89 -8.06 5.88
C THR A 98 -1.35 -8.90 4.73
N ALA A 99 -0.75 -8.25 3.74
CA ALA A 99 -0.16 -8.91 2.58
C ALA A 99 1.00 -9.83 2.94
N PHE A 100 1.78 -9.49 3.97
CA PHE A 100 2.84 -10.36 4.47
C PHE A 100 2.27 -11.65 5.06
N GLN A 101 1.16 -11.57 5.79
CA GLN A 101 0.48 -12.76 6.30
C GLN A 101 -0.01 -13.67 5.17
N ILE A 102 -0.58 -13.10 4.12
CA ILE A 102 -0.99 -13.87 2.93
C ILE A 102 0.22 -14.52 2.28
N HIS A 103 1.35 -13.81 2.21
CA HIS A 103 2.58 -14.37 1.70
C HIS A 103 3.01 -15.59 2.53
N LEU A 104 3.07 -15.46 3.87
CA LEU A 104 3.42 -16.56 4.76
C LEU A 104 2.46 -17.74 4.63
N ALA A 105 1.15 -17.48 4.59
CA ALA A 105 0.12 -18.50 4.37
C ALA A 105 0.36 -19.28 3.07
N ARG A 106 0.61 -18.58 1.96
CA ARG A 106 0.92 -19.21 0.68
C ARG A 106 2.21 -20.03 0.73
N VAL A 107 3.23 -19.54 1.44
CA VAL A 107 4.48 -20.29 1.64
C VAL A 107 4.21 -21.56 2.45
N ILE A 108 3.25 -21.52 3.38
CA ILE A 108 2.81 -22.71 4.10
C ILE A 108 2.20 -23.74 3.15
N ASP A 109 1.22 -23.33 2.34
CA ASP A 109 0.55 -24.20 1.37
C ASP A 109 1.49 -24.76 0.27
N TYR A 110 2.55 -24.02 -0.09
CA TYR A 110 3.56 -24.46 -1.06
C TYR A 110 4.41 -25.62 -0.56
N ASP A 111 4.62 -25.71 0.76
CA ASP A 111 5.43 -26.74 1.42
C ASP A 111 4.78 -28.12 1.26
N GLU A 112 3.48 -28.20 1.53
CA GLU A 112 2.69 -29.44 1.52
C GLU A 112 2.66 -30.13 0.15
N ASN A 113 2.85 -29.38 -0.94
CA ASN A 113 2.64 -29.86 -2.31
C ASN A 113 3.93 -30.16 -3.10
N ASN A 114 5.12 -29.82 -2.59
CA ASN A 114 6.36 -29.99 -3.36
C ASN A 114 7.59 -30.29 -2.48
N LYS A 115 8.09 -31.54 -2.49
CA LYS A 115 9.26 -32.00 -1.70
C LYS A 115 10.54 -31.17 -1.92
N ASN A 116 10.74 -30.60 -3.11
CA ASN A 116 11.88 -29.71 -3.36
C ASN A 116 11.62 -28.26 -2.94
N GLY A 117 10.34 -27.88 -2.83
CA GLY A 117 9.89 -26.58 -2.33
C GLY A 117 9.97 -26.45 -0.82
N GLU A 118 9.90 -27.57 -0.09
CA GLU A 118 9.90 -27.62 1.39
C GLU A 118 11.08 -26.89 2.02
N LYS A 119 12.32 -27.17 1.57
CA LYS A 119 13.51 -26.47 2.08
C LYS A 119 13.44 -24.96 1.89
N LEU A 120 12.94 -24.51 0.74
CA LEU A 120 12.80 -23.07 0.46
C LEU A 120 11.67 -22.46 1.30
N ALA A 121 10.55 -23.17 1.45
CA ALA A 121 9.43 -22.74 2.25
C ALA A 121 9.84 -22.54 3.72
N LEU A 122 10.59 -23.48 4.29
CA LEU A 122 11.16 -23.37 5.63
C LEU A 122 12.07 -22.14 5.78
N GLU A 123 12.96 -21.88 4.82
CA GLU A 123 13.83 -20.70 4.86
C GLU A 123 13.05 -19.39 4.70
N LEU A 124 11.97 -19.37 3.91
CA LEU A 124 11.09 -18.21 3.77
C LEU A 124 10.29 -17.94 5.06
N ARG A 125 9.83 -18.99 5.74
CA ARG A 125 9.12 -18.88 7.03
C ARG A 125 10.02 -18.37 8.16
N ARG A 126 11.34 -18.62 8.08
CA ARG A 126 12.33 -18.18 9.07
C ARG A 126 12.71 -16.70 8.95
N ILE A 127 12.21 -15.98 7.94
CA ILE A 127 12.52 -14.56 7.79
C ILE A 127 11.69 -13.78 8.80
N ASP A 128 12.36 -13.20 9.79
CA ASP A 128 11.73 -12.33 10.78
C ASP A 128 11.08 -11.11 10.13
N TRP A 129 9.99 -10.63 10.75
CA TRP A 129 9.26 -9.47 10.26
C TRP A 129 10.15 -8.24 10.05
N GLU A 130 11.06 -7.95 10.98
CA GLU A 130 11.97 -6.81 10.89
C GLU A 130 13.00 -6.97 9.76
N GLU A 131 13.52 -8.19 9.55
CA GLU A 131 14.44 -8.49 8.45
C GLU A 131 13.74 -8.35 7.09
N ALA A 132 12.49 -8.84 7.00
CA ALA A 132 11.63 -8.68 5.83
C ALA A 132 11.29 -7.20 5.58
N MET A 133 10.99 -6.44 6.64
CA MET A 133 10.69 -5.01 6.57
C MET A 133 11.88 -4.16 6.13
N PHE A 134 13.09 -4.51 6.58
CA PHE A 134 14.32 -3.90 6.07
C PHE A 134 14.46 -4.14 4.57
N ALA A 135 14.27 -5.39 4.12
CA ALA A 135 14.35 -5.72 2.71
C ALA A 135 13.26 -5.00 1.88
N TRP A 136 12.05 -4.88 2.43
CA TRP A 136 10.94 -4.15 1.81
C TRP A 136 11.31 -2.71 1.53
N ARG A 137 11.95 -2.00 2.48
CA ARG A 137 12.35 -0.59 2.32
C ARG A 137 13.33 -0.36 1.17
N ILE A 138 14.07 -1.39 0.74
CA ILE A 138 15.03 -1.31 -0.38
C ILE A 138 14.39 -1.76 -1.69
N VAL A 139 13.69 -2.89 -1.67
CA VAL A 139 13.16 -3.53 -2.89
C VAL A 139 11.89 -2.83 -3.38
N GLN A 140 10.98 -2.44 -2.49
CA GLN A 140 9.71 -1.84 -2.87
C GLN A 140 9.88 -0.52 -3.65
N PRO A 141 10.76 0.42 -3.27
CA PRO A 141 10.98 1.64 -4.05
C PRO A 141 11.44 1.37 -5.48
N VAL A 142 12.24 0.32 -5.72
CA VAL A 142 12.71 -0.04 -7.06
C VAL A 142 11.58 -0.59 -7.93
N ILE A 143 10.72 -1.46 -7.35
CA ILE A 143 9.53 -1.95 -8.03
C ILE A 143 8.59 -0.76 -8.34
N PHE A 144 8.39 0.13 -7.37
CA PHE A 144 7.59 1.34 -7.54
C PHE A 144 8.18 2.28 -8.57
N GLU A 145 9.50 2.34 -8.67
CA GLU A 145 10.19 3.15 -9.65
C GLU A 145 9.90 2.68 -11.07
N TYR A 146 9.93 1.36 -11.28
CA TYR A 146 9.60 0.74 -12.56
C TYR A 146 8.15 1.03 -12.98
N PHE A 147 7.19 0.83 -12.08
CA PHE A 147 5.76 0.97 -12.42
C PHE A 147 5.25 2.42 -12.36
N TYR A 148 5.80 3.24 -11.47
CA TYR A 148 5.27 4.57 -11.16
C TYR A 148 6.27 5.72 -11.39
N LYS A 149 7.59 5.57 -11.13
CA LYS A 149 8.54 6.70 -11.16
C LYS A 149 9.02 7.11 -12.55
N LYS A 150 8.89 6.26 -13.58
CA LYS A 150 8.87 6.74 -14.98
C LYS A 150 7.79 7.83 -15.22
N ASN A 151 6.90 8.07 -14.25
CA ASN A 151 5.85 9.09 -14.25
C ASN A 151 5.75 9.98 -12.98
N ILE A 152 6.67 9.90 -12.01
CA ILE A 152 6.61 10.71 -10.76
C ILE A 152 7.12 12.15 -10.96
N PHE A 153 8.09 12.40 -11.85
CA PHE A 153 8.49 13.78 -12.18
C PHE A 153 7.42 14.56 -12.96
N GLY A 154 6.45 13.88 -13.55
CA GLY A 154 5.20 14.49 -14.04
C GLY A 154 4.18 14.81 -12.94
N PHE A 155 4.52 14.70 -11.65
CA PHE A 155 3.58 14.88 -10.54
C PHE A 155 3.65 16.26 -9.88
N CYS A 156 4.84 16.89 -9.84
CA CYS A 156 4.99 18.29 -9.43
C CYS A 156 5.19 19.25 -10.62
N PHE A 157 5.85 18.84 -11.71
CA PHE A 157 6.28 19.75 -12.78
C PHE A 157 5.48 19.72 -14.09
N LYS A 158 4.55 18.76 -14.27
CA LYS A 158 3.46 18.93 -15.25
C LYS A 158 2.30 19.73 -14.67
N ARG A 159 2.23 19.89 -13.35
CA ARG A 159 1.01 20.28 -12.64
C ARG A 159 0.61 21.74 -12.84
N PHE A 160 1.58 22.57 -13.18
CA PHE A 160 1.34 23.72 -14.04
C PHE A 160 2.09 23.41 -15.33
N LYS A 161 1.41 23.25 -16.44
CA LYS A 161 1.50 24.21 -17.54
C LYS A 161 0.26 23.99 -18.42
N LEU A 162 -0.39 25.03 -18.92
CA LEU A 162 -0.69 25.22 -20.35
C LEU A 162 -1.01 23.89 -21.14
N PRO A 163 -0.67 23.60 -22.41
CA PRO A 163 -1.38 22.61 -23.26
C PRO A 163 -1.19 21.08 -23.02
N LYS A 164 -2.30 20.32 -22.95
CA LYS A 164 -2.52 18.85 -23.15
C LYS A 164 -1.68 17.80 -22.39
N TRP A 165 -0.53 18.15 -21.81
CA TRP A 165 0.35 17.31 -20.99
C TRP A 165 -0.20 16.79 -19.63
N ILE A 166 -1.28 17.26 -19.00
CA ILE A 166 -1.43 17.02 -17.54
C ILE A 166 -2.02 15.65 -17.11
N ILE A 167 -3.04 15.02 -17.72
CA ILE A 167 -3.73 13.89 -17.01
C ILE A 167 -4.06 12.60 -17.82
N SER A 168 -4.27 12.61 -19.15
CA SER A 168 -4.77 11.37 -19.81
C SER A 168 -3.74 10.23 -19.98
N ASN A 169 -2.44 10.55 -20.11
CA ASN A 169 -1.42 9.50 -20.29
C ASN A 169 -1.20 8.63 -19.04
N LYS A 170 -1.53 9.10 -17.83
CA LYS A 170 -1.32 8.31 -16.60
C LYS A 170 -2.34 7.18 -16.46
N TYR A 171 -3.60 7.43 -16.82
CA TYR A 171 -4.63 6.39 -16.80
C TYR A 171 -4.39 5.36 -17.90
N LYS A 172 -4.03 5.80 -19.11
CA LYS A 172 -3.72 4.90 -20.22
C LYS A 172 -2.57 3.95 -19.84
N MET A 173 -1.47 4.48 -19.27
CA MET A 173 -0.35 3.63 -18.84
C MET A 173 -0.66 2.73 -17.62
N PHE A 174 -1.47 3.17 -16.65
CA PHE A 174 -1.90 2.31 -15.55
C PHE A 174 -2.75 1.14 -16.07
N VAL A 175 -3.70 1.43 -16.96
CA VAL A 175 -4.53 0.42 -17.63
C VAL A 175 -3.70 -0.48 -18.54
N ASP A 176 -2.74 0.08 -19.28
CA ASP A 176 -1.85 -0.69 -20.17
C ASP A 176 -0.91 -1.60 -19.37
N ASN A 177 -0.40 -1.13 -18.22
CA ASN A 177 0.40 -1.97 -17.31
C ASN A 177 -0.44 -3.05 -16.64
N ILE A 178 -1.69 -2.75 -16.25
CA ILE A 178 -2.64 -3.78 -15.75
C ILE A 178 -2.81 -4.87 -16.81
N LYS A 179 -3.10 -4.49 -18.06
CA LYS A 179 -3.27 -5.45 -19.16
C LYS A 179 -1.99 -6.25 -19.47
N LYS A 180 -0.83 -5.62 -19.28
CA LYS A 180 0.48 -6.25 -19.57
C LYS A 180 0.94 -7.20 -18.45
N TYR A 181 0.49 -6.99 -17.22
CA TYR A 181 0.95 -7.74 -16.04
C TYR A 181 -0.25 -8.26 -15.23
N PRO A 182 -0.79 -9.46 -15.54
CA PRO A 182 -1.99 -9.99 -14.88
C PRO A 182 -1.86 -10.11 -13.36
N TRP A 183 -0.66 -10.41 -12.86
CA TRP A 183 -0.36 -10.47 -11.43
C TRP A 183 -0.47 -9.12 -10.70
N TYR A 184 -0.59 -8.02 -11.45
CA TYR A 184 -0.71 -6.67 -10.92
C TYR A 184 -2.15 -6.33 -10.49
N ASP A 185 -3.18 -6.79 -11.22
CA ASP A 185 -4.58 -6.52 -10.90
C ASP A 185 -5.13 -7.56 -9.92
N SER A 186 -5.26 -7.14 -8.66
CA SER A 186 -5.84 -7.95 -7.60
C SER A 186 -7.25 -8.45 -7.91
N ARG A 187 -8.01 -7.74 -8.75
CA ARG A 187 -9.37 -8.14 -9.13
C ARG A 187 -9.36 -9.35 -10.06
N GLU A 188 -8.38 -9.44 -10.94
CA GLU A 188 -8.24 -10.58 -11.85
C GLU A 188 -7.79 -11.82 -11.07
N LEU A 189 -6.78 -11.65 -10.18
CA LEU A 189 -6.33 -12.72 -9.28
C LEU A 189 -7.45 -13.27 -8.38
N LEU A 190 -8.32 -12.40 -7.85
CA LEU A 190 -9.46 -12.83 -7.05
C LEU A 190 -10.52 -13.56 -7.87
N LYS A 191 -10.76 -13.14 -9.13
CA LYS A 191 -11.68 -13.83 -10.03
C LYS A 191 -11.18 -15.23 -10.36
N GLU A 192 -9.91 -15.38 -10.69
CA GLU A 192 -9.30 -16.68 -10.98
C GLU A 192 -9.39 -17.62 -9.77
N HIS A 193 -9.04 -17.12 -8.57
CA HIS A 193 -9.11 -17.91 -7.34
C HIS A 193 -10.56 -18.30 -6.97
N ASN A 194 -11.53 -17.41 -7.14
CA ASN A 194 -12.93 -17.75 -6.89
C ASN A 194 -13.48 -18.73 -7.92
N LEU A 195 -13.05 -18.63 -9.19
CA LEU A 195 -13.40 -19.58 -10.24
C LEU A 195 -12.77 -20.96 -10.02
N SER A 196 -11.52 -21.03 -9.53
CA SER A 196 -10.88 -22.30 -9.20
C SER A 196 -11.58 -22.98 -8.02
N LYS A 197 -11.86 -22.24 -6.95
CA LYS A 197 -12.64 -22.75 -5.81
C LYS A 197 -14.05 -23.18 -6.20
N TYR A 198 -14.72 -22.46 -7.09
CA TYR A 198 -16.04 -22.85 -7.59
C TYR A 198 -15.98 -24.15 -8.40
N LYS A 199 -14.92 -24.36 -9.19
CA LYS A 199 -14.71 -25.60 -9.95
C LYS A 199 -14.37 -26.79 -9.04
N GLU A 200 -13.53 -26.58 -8.03
CA GLU A 200 -13.18 -27.61 -7.03
C GLU A 200 -14.38 -27.99 -6.15
N ASN A 201 -15.17 -27.00 -5.72
CA ASN A 201 -16.32 -27.22 -4.85
C ASN A 201 -17.56 -27.77 -5.56
N LYS A 202 -17.55 -27.87 -6.89
CA LYS A 202 -18.65 -28.48 -7.66
C LYS A 202 -18.77 -29.99 -7.42
N GLY A 203 -17.81 -30.61 -6.73
CA GLY A 203 -17.80 -32.04 -6.41
C GLY A 203 -18.04 -32.42 -4.93
N ASN A 204 -17.84 -31.52 -3.95
CA ASN A 204 -18.04 -31.87 -2.54
C ASN A 204 -18.16 -30.63 -1.61
N PRO A 205 -19.35 -30.26 -1.11
CA PRO A 205 -19.56 -29.05 -0.31
C PRO A 205 -18.94 -29.11 1.10
N ASP A 206 -18.61 -30.30 1.62
CA ASP A 206 -18.16 -30.49 3.01
C ASP A 206 -16.67 -30.17 3.24
N ILE A 207 -15.84 -30.17 2.18
CA ILE A 207 -14.39 -29.89 2.27
C ILE A 207 -14.11 -28.41 2.59
N CYS A 208 -15.07 -27.52 2.31
CA CYS A 208 -14.90 -26.08 2.49
C CYS A 208 -14.83 -25.64 3.97
N ASN A 209 -15.19 -26.51 4.92
CA ASN A 209 -15.22 -26.19 6.35
C ASN A 209 -13.95 -26.56 7.13
N GLN A 210 -13.10 -27.48 6.63
CA GLN A 210 -11.94 -27.97 7.37
C GLN A 210 -10.67 -27.13 7.15
N ASN A 211 -10.51 -26.48 5.99
CA ASN A 211 -9.39 -25.55 5.71
C ASN A 211 -9.72 -24.09 6.12
N LYS A 212 -10.37 -23.92 7.29
CA LYS A 212 -10.69 -22.60 7.87
C LYS A 212 -9.46 -21.85 8.41
N SER A 213 -8.31 -22.52 8.55
CA SER A 213 -7.13 -21.97 9.24
C SER A 213 -6.54 -20.70 8.60
N VAL A 214 -6.77 -20.46 7.31
CA VAL A 214 -6.31 -19.22 6.66
C VAL A 214 -7.30 -18.63 5.63
N ILE A 215 -8.61 -18.80 5.86
CA ILE A 215 -9.60 -17.99 5.11
C ILE A 215 -9.66 -16.61 5.77
N ALA A 216 -8.63 -15.82 5.55
CA ALA A 216 -8.69 -14.43 5.92
C ALA A 216 -9.65 -13.72 4.96
N ASN A 217 -10.84 -13.39 5.46
CA ASN A 217 -11.85 -12.61 4.77
C ASN A 217 -11.31 -11.19 4.55
N PHE A 218 -10.54 -11.02 3.49
CA PHE A 218 -9.99 -9.73 3.12
C PHE A 218 -11.03 -8.93 2.36
N TYR A 219 -11.64 -7.96 3.04
CA TYR A 219 -12.51 -7.00 2.39
C TYR A 219 -11.69 -6.11 1.45
N PRO A 220 -11.90 -6.22 0.13
CA PRO A 220 -11.09 -5.51 -0.85
C PRO A 220 -11.54 -4.04 -0.89
N GLY A 221 -10.89 -3.15 -0.14
CA GLY A 221 -10.87 -1.70 -0.35
C GLY A 221 -12.19 -0.91 -0.21
N THR A 222 -13.35 -1.57 -0.26
CA THR A 222 -14.69 -0.93 -0.29
C THR A 222 -14.95 -0.07 0.92
N TYR A 223 -14.48 -0.50 2.09
CA TYR A 223 -14.60 0.25 3.32
C TYR A 223 -13.80 1.56 3.28
N LEU A 224 -12.51 1.51 2.87
CA LEU A 224 -11.69 2.72 2.72
C LEU A 224 -12.36 3.69 1.76
N ARG A 225 -12.82 3.18 0.62
CA ARG A 225 -13.54 3.98 -0.38
C ARG A 225 -14.74 4.69 0.22
N ARG A 226 -15.57 4.00 1.00
CA ARG A 226 -16.77 4.59 1.64
C ARG A 226 -16.40 5.71 2.62
N MET A 227 -15.44 5.46 3.51
CA MET A 227 -14.98 6.47 4.47
C MET A 227 -14.38 7.69 3.78
N LEU A 228 -13.57 7.48 2.73
CA LEU A 228 -13.00 8.58 1.98
C LEU A 228 -14.04 9.35 1.18
N MET A 229 -15.04 8.67 0.59
CA MET A 229 -16.16 9.33 -0.08
C MET A 229 -16.92 10.26 0.86
N GLN A 230 -17.17 9.86 2.11
CA GLN A 230 -17.78 10.74 3.12
C GLN A 230 -16.93 11.99 3.37
N LEU A 231 -15.61 11.83 3.59
CA LEU A 231 -14.70 12.96 3.76
C LEU A 231 -14.63 13.86 2.51
N TYR A 232 -14.68 13.29 1.30
CA TYR A 232 -14.74 14.07 0.06
C TYR A 232 -16.04 14.85 -0.08
N ILE A 233 -17.18 14.26 0.29
CA ILE A 233 -18.47 14.96 0.28
C ILE A 233 -18.42 16.17 1.21
N VAL A 234 -17.91 16.00 2.44
CA VAL A 234 -17.76 17.13 3.38
C VAL A 234 -16.76 18.17 2.86
N THR A 235 -15.66 17.74 2.24
CA THR A 235 -14.72 18.65 1.57
C THR A 235 -15.40 19.45 0.45
N LEU A 236 -16.26 18.80 -0.34
CA LEU A 236 -17.01 19.44 -1.42
C LEU A 236 -18.03 20.45 -0.88
N ILE A 237 -18.77 20.09 0.18
CA ILE A 237 -19.68 21.00 0.87
C ILE A 237 -18.91 22.22 1.38
N GLY A 238 -17.77 22.00 2.05
CA GLY A 238 -16.87 23.08 2.48
C GLY A 238 -16.43 23.96 1.31
N LEU A 239 -16.05 23.37 0.17
CA LEU A 239 -15.64 24.13 -1.01
C LEU A 239 -16.79 24.98 -1.57
N ILE A 240 -18.01 24.44 -1.64
CA ILE A 240 -19.19 25.18 -2.10
C ILE A 240 -19.48 26.37 -1.17
N LEU A 241 -19.45 26.16 0.14
CA LEU A 241 -19.67 27.22 1.13
C LEU A 241 -18.57 28.28 1.09
N PHE A 242 -17.31 27.87 0.88
CA PHE A 242 -16.18 28.78 0.70
C PHE A 242 -16.39 29.66 -0.54
N LEU A 243 -16.71 29.06 -1.69
CA LEU A 243 -16.97 29.79 -2.94
C LEU A 243 -18.16 30.74 -2.82
N TYR A 244 -19.24 30.30 -2.18
CA TYR A 244 -20.42 31.12 -1.91
C TYR A 244 -20.06 32.33 -1.04
N SER A 245 -19.31 32.12 0.04
CA SER A 245 -18.88 33.18 0.95
C SER A 245 -17.93 34.15 0.25
N SER A 246 -16.94 33.67 -0.51
CA SER A 246 -16.05 34.52 -1.31
C SER A 246 -16.84 35.41 -2.28
N LYS A 247 -17.86 34.85 -2.96
CA LYS A 247 -18.73 35.62 -3.86
C LYS A 247 -19.51 36.71 -3.13
N LYS A 248 -19.97 36.45 -1.90
CA LYS A 248 -20.72 37.42 -1.09
C LYS A 248 -19.84 38.52 -0.49
N ILE A 249 -18.56 38.22 -0.24
CA ILE A 249 -17.58 39.21 0.21
C ILE A 249 -17.17 40.14 -0.94
N LEU A 250 -17.11 39.64 -2.17
CA LEU A 250 -16.82 40.44 -3.34
C LEU A 250 -17.92 41.50 -3.57
N PRO A 251 -17.58 42.80 -3.72
CA PRO A 251 -18.54 43.83 -4.06
C PRO A 251 -19.20 43.53 -5.42
N THR A 252 -20.45 43.95 -5.58
CA THR A 252 -21.26 43.66 -6.80
C THR A 252 -20.69 44.31 -8.06
N ASN A 253 -19.99 45.43 -7.91
CA ASN A 253 -19.29 46.10 -8.98
C ASN A 253 -17.80 45.83 -8.80
N PHE A 254 -17.20 45.08 -9.72
CA PHE A 254 -15.77 44.81 -9.73
C PHE A 254 -15.04 46.13 -10.01
N SER A 255 -14.49 46.74 -8.97
CA SER A 255 -13.75 48.00 -9.06
C SER A 255 -12.27 47.76 -9.42
N GLY A 256 -11.81 46.50 -9.36
CA GLY A 256 -10.41 46.16 -9.50
C GLY A 256 -9.59 46.53 -8.27
N SER A 257 -10.24 46.75 -7.12
CA SER A 257 -9.55 47.07 -5.88
C SER A 257 -8.59 45.95 -5.47
N ILE A 258 -7.50 46.33 -4.80
CA ILE A 258 -6.48 45.40 -4.31
C ILE A 258 -7.11 44.28 -3.46
N ASN A 259 -8.12 44.61 -2.65
CA ASN A 259 -8.84 43.65 -1.81
C ASN A 259 -9.62 42.60 -2.64
N GLU A 260 -10.27 43.01 -3.73
CA GLU A 260 -10.96 42.09 -4.66
C GLU A 260 -9.98 41.10 -5.28
N LEU A 261 -8.82 41.60 -5.74
CA LEU A 261 -7.77 40.76 -6.32
C LEU A 261 -7.19 39.77 -5.30
N TYR A 262 -7.03 40.17 -4.03
CA TYR A 262 -6.60 39.27 -2.96
C TYR A 262 -7.62 38.15 -2.71
N ILE A 263 -8.92 38.47 -2.60
CA ILE A 263 -9.97 37.47 -2.38
C ILE A 263 -10.03 36.47 -3.54
N LEU A 264 -9.96 36.96 -4.78
CA LEU A 264 -9.93 36.10 -5.97
C LEU A 264 -8.70 35.19 -5.98
N SER A 265 -7.53 35.73 -5.65
CA SER A 265 -6.27 34.97 -5.61
C SER A 265 -6.31 33.87 -4.54
N ILE A 266 -6.75 34.18 -3.32
CA ILE A 266 -6.90 33.19 -2.25
C ILE A 266 -7.92 32.13 -2.66
N THR A 267 -9.05 32.53 -3.23
CA THR A 267 -10.08 31.59 -3.67
C THR A 267 -9.56 30.65 -4.74
N PHE A 268 -8.83 31.17 -5.72
CA PHE A 268 -8.16 30.38 -6.74
C PHE A 268 -7.18 29.36 -6.13
N ILE A 269 -6.33 29.80 -5.18
CA ILE A 269 -5.38 28.91 -4.49
C ILE A 269 -6.11 27.78 -3.75
N VAL A 270 -7.17 28.09 -3.00
CA VAL A 270 -7.94 27.09 -2.23
C VAL A 270 -8.61 26.07 -3.15
N VAL A 271 -9.19 26.52 -4.27
CA VAL A 271 -9.81 25.64 -5.28
C VAL A 271 -8.76 24.73 -5.91
N VAL A 272 -7.65 25.31 -6.40
CA VAL A 272 -6.57 24.54 -7.04
C VAL A 272 -5.99 23.54 -6.06
N PHE A 273 -5.68 23.96 -4.83
CA PHE A 273 -5.21 23.08 -3.77
C PHE A 273 -6.19 21.93 -3.52
N SER A 274 -7.49 22.22 -3.39
CA SER A 274 -8.50 21.22 -3.07
C SER A 274 -8.71 20.19 -4.17
N ILE A 275 -8.80 20.64 -5.42
CA ILE A 275 -8.84 19.75 -6.59
C ILE A 275 -7.57 18.91 -6.62
N CYS A 276 -6.42 19.55 -6.42
CA CYS A 276 -5.15 18.89 -6.55
C CYS A 276 -4.91 17.81 -5.49
N SER A 277 -5.21 18.13 -4.24
CA SER A 277 -5.16 17.22 -3.10
C SER A 277 -6.14 16.06 -3.29
N SER A 278 -7.38 16.34 -3.71
CA SER A 278 -8.39 15.31 -3.94
C SER A 278 -8.00 14.33 -5.05
N LEU A 279 -7.48 14.84 -6.17
CA LEU A 279 -6.97 13.99 -7.24
C LEU A 279 -5.81 13.11 -6.76
N ASN A 280 -4.84 13.69 -6.05
CA ASN A 280 -3.70 12.93 -5.50
C ASN A 280 -4.17 11.80 -4.58
N SER A 281 -5.07 12.11 -3.66
CA SER A 281 -5.63 11.14 -2.72
C SER A 281 -6.43 10.06 -3.43
N TRP A 282 -7.27 10.40 -4.42
CA TRP A 282 -7.99 9.43 -5.24
C TRP A 282 -7.06 8.44 -5.97
N TRP A 283 -5.94 8.94 -6.53
CA TRP A 283 -4.93 8.10 -7.15
C TRP A 283 -4.28 7.15 -6.15
N ARG A 284 -3.93 7.63 -4.96
CA ARG A 284 -3.40 6.79 -3.87
C ARG A 284 -4.38 5.70 -3.48
N CYS A 285 -5.67 6.01 -3.41
CA CYS A 285 -6.72 5.02 -3.13
C CYS A 285 -6.78 3.93 -4.20
N ARG A 286 -6.77 4.32 -5.48
CA ARG A 286 -6.75 3.35 -6.59
C ARG A 286 -5.55 2.41 -6.51
N ILE A 287 -4.37 2.92 -6.17
CA ILE A 287 -3.16 2.11 -5.98
C ILE A 287 -3.30 1.16 -4.79
N LEU A 288 -3.94 1.60 -3.70
CA LEU A 288 -4.22 0.79 -2.50
C LEU A 288 -5.30 -0.28 -2.73
N GLU A 289 -6.24 -0.05 -3.64
CA GLU A 289 -7.35 -0.99 -3.89
C GLU A 289 -6.98 -2.04 -4.94
N SER A 290 -6.39 -1.61 -6.06
CA SER A 290 -6.17 -2.47 -7.23
C SER A 290 -4.76 -2.41 -7.81
N GLY A 291 -3.84 -1.64 -7.20
CA GLY A 291 -2.45 -1.53 -7.65
C GLY A 291 -1.48 -2.36 -6.81
N LEU A 292 -0.20 -1.97 -6.83
CA LEU A 292 0.86 -2.66 -6.07
C LEU A 292 0.65 -2.64 -4.56
N LEU A 293 -0.05 -1.63 -4.03
CA LEU A 293 -0.35 -1.52 -2.60
C LEU A 293 -1.66 -2.22 -2.21
N SER A 294 -2.32 -2.90 -3.16
CA SER A 294 -3.42 -3.78 -2.81
C SER A 294 -2.90 -5.00 -2.07
N ILE A 295 -3.72 -5.55 -1.17
CA ILE A 295 -3.35 -6.68 -0.31
C ILE A 295 -2.80 -7.86 -1.13
N GLN A 296 -3.45 -8.21 -2.24
CA GLN A 296 -3.08 -9.37 -3.06
C GLN A 296 -1.78 -9.13 -3.84
N THR A 297 -1.67 -7.97 -4.50
CA THR A 297 -0.47 -7.63 -5.26
C THR A 297 0.72 -7.39 -4.32
N SER A 298 0.50 -6.76 -3.17
CA SER A 298 1.51 -6.62 -2.12
C SER A 298 1.97 -7.97 -1.57
N ALA A 299 1.10 -8.98 -1.50
CA ALA A 299 1.50 -10.32 -1.03
C ALA A 299 2.44 -10.99 -2.04
N PHE A 300 2.21 -10.75 -3.34
CA PHE A 300 3.15 -11.15 -4.38
C PHE A 300 4.47 -10.36 -4.29
N VAL A 301 4.42 -9.04 -4.06
CA VAL A 301 5.61 -8.22 -3.83
C VAL A 301 6.40 -8.73 -2.63
N TRP A 302 5.74 -9.16 -1.55
CA TRP A 302 6.40 -9.77 -0.40
C TRP A 302 7.22 -11.01 -0.77
N ARG A 303 6.71 -11.90 -1.64
CA ARG A 303 7.52 -13.01 -2.16
C ARG A 303 8.78 -12.53 -2.87
N VAL A 304 8.67 -11.50 -3.69
CA VAL A 304 9.83 -10.89 -4.39
C VAL A 304 10.82 -10.31 -3.39
N VAL A 305 10.33 -9.64 -2.34
CA VAL A 305 11.16 -9.10 -1.25
C VAL A 305 11.89 -10.21 -0.51
N CYS A 306 11.20 -11.25 -0.07
CA CYS A 306 11.78 -12.37 0.68
C CYS A 306 12.80 -13.17 -0.16
N ILE A 307 12.53 -13.40 -1.45
CA ILE A 307 13.50 -14.03 -2.36
C ILE A 307 14.72 -13.13 -2.61
N SER A 308 14.53 -11.83 -2.73
CA SER A 308 15.63 -10.86 -2.85
C SER A 308 16.49 -10.87 -1.58
N HIS A 309 15.85 -10.89 -0.42
CA HIS A 309 16.48 -10.99 0.89
C HIS A 309 17.37 -12.24 0.99
N LEU A 310 16.81 -13.43 0.77
CA LEU A 310 17.56 -14.70 0.87
C LEU A 310 18.72 -14.74 -0.13
N THR A 311 18.51 -14.26 -1.36
CA THR A 311 19.58 -14.17 -2.37
C THR A 311 20.71 -13.24 -1.90
N ALA A 312 20.37 -12.07 -1.34
CA ALA A 312 21.36 -11.11 -0.85
C ALA A 312 22.16 -11.68 0.34
N LYS A 313 21.47 -12.33 1.27
CA LYS A 313 22.06 -13.00 2.45
C LYS A 313 23.04 -14.10 2.02
N LEU A 314 22.64 -14.95 1.06
CA LEU A 314 23.52 -15.99 0.49
C LEU A 314 24.74 -15.39 -0.21
N ASN A 315 24.55 -14.35 -1.04
CA ASN A 315 25.66 -13.69 -1.73
C ASN A 315 26.66 -13.07 -0.74
N ALA A 316 26.17 -12.44 0.34
CA ALA A 316 27.02 -11.89 1.39
C ALA A 316 27.82 -13.00 2.09
N ILE A 317 27.18 -14.10 2.49
CA ILE A 317 27.86 -15.24 3.11
C ILE A 317 28.95 -15.82 2.18
N ILE A 318 28.64 -15.99 0.89
CA ILE A 318 29.61 -16.50 -0.09
C ILE A 318 30.79 -15.53 -0.26
N ALA A 319 30.52 -14.22 -0.32
CA ALA A 319 31.57 -13.21 -0.44
C ALA A 319 32.49 -13.19 0.79
N ASN A 320 31.93 -13.27 2.00
CA ASN A 320 32.71 -13.26 3.24
C ASN A 320 33.54 -14.53 3.41
N ARG A 321 33.01 -15.69 3.02
CA ARG A 321 33.79 -16.95 2.96
C ARG A 321 35.00 -16.82 2.03
N LYS A 322 34.83 -16.16 0.87
CA LYS A 322 35.95 -15.94 -0.06
C LYS A 322 36.98 -14.95 0.47
N ALA A 323 36.56 -14.00 1.29
CA ALA A 323 37.43 -12.98 1.87
C ALA A 323 38.14 -13.43 3.16
N ASN A 324 37.96 -14.68 3.60
CA ASN A 324 38.44 -15.20 4.90
C ASN A 324 38.10 -14.28 6.10
N SER A 325 37.01 -13.50 6.00
CA SER A 325 36.59 -12.59 7.07
C SER A 325 35.70 -13.34 8.06
N ASN A 326 36.28 -13.69 9.21
CA ASN A 326 35.69 -14.70 10.10
C ASN A 326 34.42 -14.28 10.87
N ASN A 327 33.83 -13.09 10.70
CA ASN A 327 32.82 -12.67 11.68
C ASN A 327 31.69 -11.71 11.28
N GLN A 328 31.37 -11.51 10.00
CA GLN A 328 30.25 -10.63 9.66
C GLN A 328 29.32 -11.22 8.60
N ILE A 329 28.32 -12.00 9.04
CA ILE A 329 27.29 -12.61 8.18
C ILE A 329 26.58 -11.55 7.29
N TYR A 330 26.48 -10.32 7.76
CA TYR A 330 25.76 -9.22 7.09
C TYR A 330 26.66 -8.19 6.40
N ASN A 331 27.99 -8.34 6.41
CA ASN A 331 28.84 -7.39 5.71
C ASN A 331 28.55 -7.42 4.19
N GLY A 332 28.27 -6.25 3.62
CA GLY A 332 27.87 -6.10 2.22
C GLY A 332 26.42 -6.53 1.89
N TYR A 333 25.62 -7.01 2.85
CA TYR A 333 24.24 -7.45 2.60
C TYR A 333 23.39 -6.35 1.95
N THR A 334 23.41 -5.14 2.50
CA THR A 334 22.64 -4.00 1.97
C THR A 334 23.03 -3.66 0.53
N VAL A 335 24.33 -3.72 0.22
CA VAL A 335 24.87 -3.49 -1.14
C VAL A 335 24.41 -4.59 -2.09
N GLN A 336 24.46 -5.86 -1.67
CA GLN A 336 23.98 -6.99 -2.47
C GLN A 336 22.48 -6.89 -2.72
N LEU A 337 21.69 -6.54 -1.71
CA LEU A 337 20.25 -6.38 -1.84
C LEU A 337 19.90 -5.24 -2.79
N ALA A 338 20.56 -4.09 -2.66
CA ALA A 338 20.41 -2.97 -3.58
C ALA A 338 20.78 -3.36 -5.02
N LYS A 339 21.90 -4.09 -5.22
CA LYS A 339 22.31 -4.60 -6.53
C LYS A 339 21.29 -5.55 -7.13
N ILE A 340 20.76 -6.48 -6.33
CA ILE A 340 19.72 -7.42 -6.78
C ILE A 340 18.46 -6.66 -7.21
N ALA A 341 18.05 -5.67 -6.43
CA ALA A 341 16.88 -4.85 -6.73
C ALA A 341 17.08 -4.01 -8.00
N SER A 342 18.16 -3.22 -8.07
CA SER A 342 18.38 -2.23 -9.14
C SER A 342 18.83 -2.84 -10.47
N SER A 343 19.67 -3.88 -10.46
CA SER A 343 20.25 -4.44 -11.70
C SER A 343 19.59 -5.75 -12.13
N GLY A 344 19.16 -6.57 -11.17
CA GLY A 344 18.53 -7.86 -11.45
C GLY A 344 17.03 -7.73 -11.66
N LEU A 345 16.34 -7.30 -10.60
CA LEU A 345 14.89 -7.25 -10.57
C LEU A 345 14.32 -6.18 -11.50
N PHE A 346 14.87 -4.96 -11.51
CA PHE A 346 14.38 -3.87 -12.37
C PHE A 346 14.38 -4.24 -13.86
N ASN A 347 15.42 -4.93 -14.33
CA ASN A 347 15.55 -5.31 -15.75
C ASN A 347 14.64 -6.49 -16.13
N GLU A 348 14.43 -7.43 -15.20
CA GLU A 348 13.59 -8.62 -15.44
C GLU A 348 12.16 -8.47 -14.91
N LEU A 349 11.75 -7.27 -14.47
CA LEU A 349 10.45 -7.05 -13.82
C LEU A 349 9.25 -7.40 -14.72
N HIS A 350 9.43 -7.28 -16.03
CA HIS A 350 8.44 -7.69 -17.03
C HIS A 350 8.28 -9.21 -17.15
N LYS A 351 9.25 -9.99 -16.66
CA LYS A 351 9.30 -11.46 -16.62
C LYS A 351 9.48 -11.95 -15.18
N ILE A 352 8.81 -11.29 -14.23
CA ILE A 352 9.03 -11.48 -12.78
C ILE A 352 8.89 -12.93 -12.31
N HIS A 353 7.97 -13.72 -12.90
CA HIS A 353 7.84 -15.15 -12.57
C HIS A 353 9.07 -15.96 -13.00
N ARG A 354 9.65 -15.67 -14.18
CA ARG A 354 10.89 -16.31 -14.63
C ARG A 354 12.06 -15.91 -13.73
N TRP A 355 12.11 -14.65 -13.32
CA TRP A 355 13.12 -14.15 -12.38
C TRP A 355 13.00 -14.87 -11.02
N LEU A 356 11.79 -14.98 -10.46
CA LEU A 356 11.52 -15.70 -9.22
C LEU A 356 11.99 -17.16 -9.35
N ASN A 357 11.54 -17.90 -10.36
CA ASN A 357 11.93 -19.30 -10.56
C ASN A 357 13.45 -19.47 -10.68
N LYS A 358 14.15 -18.55 -11.36
CA LYS A 358 15.62 -18.56 -11.48
C LYS A 358 16.28 -18.36 -10.13
N LYS A 359 15.77 -17.44 -9.29
CA LYS A 359 16.31 -17.16 -7.95
C LYS A 359 16.00 -18.26 -6.95
N GLU A 360 14.81 -18.84 -7.00
CA GLU A 360 14.43 -19.99 -6.17
C GLU A 360 15.35 -21.19 -6.45
N LYS A 361 15.57 -21.53 -7.72
CA LYS A 361 16.54 -22.58 -8.11
C LYS A 361 17.96 -22.26 -7.63
N TYR A 362 18.39 -21.00 -7.72
CA TYR A 362 19.68 -20.57 -7.22
C TYR A 362 19.80 -20.75 -5.70
N ILE A 363 18.79 -20.34 -4.94
CA ILE A 363 18.75 -20.51 -3.48
C ILE A 363 18.82 -21.99 -3.11
N LEU A 364 17.95 -22.83 -3.71
CA LEU A 364 17.92 -24.27 -3.46
C LEU A 364 19.26 -24.96 -3.75
N LYS A 365 19.92 -24.61 -4.87
CA LYS A 365 21.26 -25.15 -5.20
C LYS A 365 22.28 -24.82 -4.11
N ASN A 366 22.28 -23.60 -3.58
CA ASN A 366 23.23 -23.20 -2.53
C ASN A 366 22.88 -23.75 -1.15
N LEU A 367 21.59 -23.97 -0.85
CA LEU A 367 21.16 -24.63 0.39
C LEU A 367 21.59 -26.10 0.42
N ASN A 368 21.50 -26.80 -0.71
CA ASN A 368 21.93 -28.20 -0.80
C ASN A 368 23.46 -28.36 -0.67
N ASN A 369 24.24 -27.38 -1.12
CA ASN A 369 25.71 -27.41 -1.00
C ASN A 369 26.25 -27.09 0.42
N LYS A 370 25.38 -26.73 1.37
CA LYS A 370 25.77 -26.48 2.77
C LYS A 370 25.70 -27.73 3.65
N GLN A 371 25.06 -28.81 3.17
CA GLN A 371 25.05 -30.13 3.80
C GLN A 371 26.28 -30.90 3.33
#